data_AF-A0A7J8WPF9-F1
#
_entry.id   AF-A0A7J8WPF9-F1
#
_cell.length_a   1.000
_cell.length_b   1.000
_cell.length_c   1.000
_cell.angle_alpha   90.00
_cell.angle_beta   90.00
_cell.angle_gamma   90.00
#
_symmetry.space_group_name_H-M   'P 1'
#
loop_
_entity.id
_entity.type
_entity.pdbx_description
1 polymer ?
#
loop_
_entity_poly.entity_id
_entity_poly.type
_entity_poly.pdbx_seq_one_letter_code
_entity_poly.pdbx_strand_id
1 'polypeptide(L)'
;RPGGDRIYGVFDHQLPAALKKLPFDRHLSLKNVQKVVTEADGYQPHLIAPEQGYRRLIDGSITYFKGPAEASVDAVHFVLKELVRKSIAETEELKRFPSLQNDIATAANEALERFREESRKTVVRLVEMESSYLTVDFFRKLHAAPEKKPEKNGHPPGPNNDHFHDTSLAR
;
A
#
# COMPACT_ATOMS: atom_id res chain seq x y z
N ARG A 1 6.65 -30.11 7.93
CA ARG A 1 5.96 -29.21 6.97
C ARG A 1 6.98 -28.17 6.52
N PRO A 2 7.23 -27.99 5.21
CA PRO A 2 8.31 -27.12 4.76
C PRO A 2 7.98 -25.68 5.17
N GLY A 3 8.90 -25.02 5.88
CA GLY A 3 8.74 -23.61 6.26
C GLY A 3 8.44 -22.71 5.06
N GLY A 4 8.94 -23.08 3.89
CA GLY A 4 8.69 -22.42 2.61
C GLY A 4 7.21 -22.23 2.30
N ASP A 5 6.37 -23.27 2.36
CA ASP A 5 4.93 -23.15 2.08
C ASP A 5 4.23 -22.13 2.97
N ARG A 6 4.64 -22.04 4.24
CA ARG A 6 4.08 -21.06 5.18
C ARG A 6 4.51 -19.64 4.80
N ILE A 7 5.74 -19.46 4.35
CA ILE A 7 6.24 -18.17 3.86
C ILE A 7 5.52 -17.78 2.56
N TYR A 8 5.33 -18.72 1.63
CA TYR A 8 4.50 -18.49 0.44
C TYR A 8 3.09 -18.04 0.82
N GLY A 9 2.46 -18.70 1.80
CA GLY A 9 1.14 -18.29 2.28
C GLY A 9 1.09 -16.86 2.85
N VAL A 10 2.18 -16.34 3.42
CA VAL A 10 2.24 -14.93 3.85
C VAL A 10 2.17 -14.00 2.64
N PHE A 11 2.99 -14.24 1.61
CA PHE A 11 3.10 -13.35 0.47
C PHE A 11 1.99 -13.50 -0.58
N ASP A 12 1.49 -14.71 -0.82
CA ASP A 12 0.50 -14.98 -1.88
C ASP A 12 -0.95 -14.85 -1.38
N HIS A 13 -1.16 -14.87 -0.06
CA HIS A 13 -2.50 -14.83 0.52
C HIS A 13 -2.67 -13.72 1.55
N GLN A 14 -1.88 -13.74 2.64
CA GLN A 14 -2.10 -12.83 3.77
C GLN A 14 -1.87 -11.37 3.38
N LEU A 15 -0.72 -11.07 2.75
CA LEU A 15 -0.39 -9.71 2.33
C LEU A 15 -1.41 -9.18 1.30
N PRO A 16 -1.72 -9.86 0.18
CA PRO A 16 -2.74 -9.42 -0.77
C PRO A 16 -4.12 -9.22 -0.12
N ALA A 17 -4.51 -10.10 0.80
CA ALA A 17 -5.78 -9.95 1.52
C ALA A 17 -5.78 -8.73 2.45
N ALA A 18 -4.65 -8.42 3.11
CA ALA A 18 -4.50 -7.23 3.93
C ALA A 18 -4.55 -5.96 3.10
N LEU A 19 -3.91 -5.94 1.92
CA LEU A 19 -3.95 -4.81 0.99
C LEU A 19 -5.38 -4.53 0.49
N LYS A 20 -6.16 -5.58 0.19
CA LYS A 20 -7.57 -5.43 -0.24
C LYS A 20 -8.49 -4.91 0.86
N LYS A 21 -8.10 -5.04 2.14
CA LYS A 21 -8.89 -4.59 3.30
C LYS A 21 -8.54 -3.16 3.72
N LEU A 22 -7.62 -2.48 3.03
CA LEU A 22 -7.28 -1.10 3.33
C LEU A 22 -8.50 -0.19 3.14
N PRO A 23 -8.69 0.83 3.99
CA PRO A 23 -9.90 1.65 4.03
C PRO A 23 -9.92 2.73 2.91
N PHE A 24 -9.60 2.35 1.68
CA PHE A 24 -9.56 3.29 0.55
C PHE A 24 -10.92 3.88 0.23
N ASP A 25 -12.03 3.15 0.39
CA ASP A 25 -13.37 3.69 0.18
C ASP A 25 -13.66 4.88 1.11
N ARG A 26 -13.17 4.82 2.35
CA ARG A 26 -13.31 5.91 3.31
C ARG A 26 -12.35 7.06 2.98
N HIS A 27 -11.08 6.74 2.74
CA HIS A 27 -10.03 7.72 2.48
C HIS A 27 -10.24 8.48 1.17
N LEU A 28 -10.72 7.80 0.13
CA LEU A 28 -10.99 8.36 -1.20
C LEU A 28 -12.48 8.67 -1.41
N SER A 29 -13.27 8.74 -0.33
CA SER A 29 -14.68 9.17 -0.42
C SER A 29 -14.77 10.58 -1.02
N LEU A 30 -15.80 10.84 -1.83
CA LEU A 30 -16.01 12.14 -2.50
C LEU A 30 -15.94 13.32 -1.52
N LYS A 31 -16.52 13.15 -0.33
CA LYS A 31 -16.48 14.16 0.73
C LYS A 31 -15.06 14.45 1.21
N ASN A 32 -14.24 13.43 1.39
CA ASN A 32 -12.85 13.61 1.82
C ASN A 32 -11.99 14.19 0.70
N VAL A 33 -12.16 13.71 -0.54
CA VAL A 33 -11.46 14.23 -1.72
C VAL A 33 -11.74 15.72 -1.92
N GLN A 34 -13.02 16.12 -1.93
CA GLN A 34 -13.41 17.53 -2.05
C GLN A 34 -12.79 18.38 -0.95
N LYS A 35 -12.84 17.91 0.31
CA LYS A 35 -12.22 18.59 1.44
C LYS A 35 -10.72 18.78 1.23
N VAL A 36 -9.97 17.70 0.98
CA VAL A 36 -8.50 17.73 0.86
C VAL A 36 -8.06 18.58 -0.33
N VAL A 37 -8.75 18.50 -1.47
CA VAL A 37 -8.45 19.31 -2.66
C VAL A 37 -8.69 20.79 -2.38
N THR A 38 -9.86 21.14 -1.82
CA THR A 38 -10.19 22.54 -1.50
C THR A 38 -9.22 23.14 -0.48
N GLU A 39 -8.81 22.35 0.52
CA GLU A 39 -7.81 22.75 1.52
C GLU A 39 -6.39 22.86 0.96
N ALA A 40 -6.06 22.10 -0.09
CA ALA A 40 -4.73 22.08 -0.68
C ALA A 40 -4.51 23.21 -1.68
N ASP A 41 -5.48 23.49 -2.54
CA ASP A 41 -5.34 24.48 -3.60
C ASP A 41 -5.90 25.86 -3.22
N GLY A 42 -6.67 25.95 -2.12
CA GLY A 42 -7.16 27.21 -1.56
C GLY A 42 -8.47 27.71 -2.19
N TYR A 43 -8.89 28.91 -1.77
CA TYR A 43 -10.23 29.46 -2.07
C TYR A 43 -10.40 29.99 -3.51
N GLN A 44 -9.30 30.17 -4.24
CA GLN A 44 -9.33 30.81 -5.56
C GLN A 44 -9.49 29.73 -6.64
N PRO A 45 -10.54 29.80 -7.49
CA PRO A 45 -10.65 28.88 -8.62
C PRO A 45 -9.53 29.18 -9.62
N HIS A 46 -8.55 28.29 -9.69
CA HIS A 46 -7.45 28.33 -10.67
C HIS A 46 -7.83 27.48 -11.88
N LEU A 47 -7.37 27.89 -13.06
CA LEU A 47 -7.52 27.16 -14.33
C LEU A 47 -6.54 25.97 -14.44
N ILE A 48 -5.84 25.64 -13.35
CA ILE A 48 -4.80 24.62 -13.27
C ILE A 48 -5.34 23.46 -12.44
N ALA A 49 -4.96 22.23 -12.79
CA ALA A 49 -5.36 21.05 -12.06
C ALA A 49 -4.91 21.11 -10.57
N PRO A 50 -5.72 20.60 -9.63
CA PRO A 50 -5.42 20.59 -8.20
C PRO A 50 -4.35 19.54 -7.83
N GLU A 51 -3.15 19.68 -8.39
CA GLU A 51 -2.05 18.70 -8.25
C GLU A 51 -1.65 18.50 -6.79
N GLN A 52 -1.72 19.54 -5.96
CA GLN A 52 -1.34 19.46 -4.56
C GLN A 52 -2.36 18.65 -3.74
N GLY A 53 -3.65 18.78 -4.06
CA GLY A 53 -4.71 17.95 -3.49
C GLY A 53 -4.53 16.47 -3.85
N TYR A 54 -4.26 16.17 -5.12
CA TYR A 54 -4.01 14.80 -5.58
C TYR A 54 -2.77 14.19 -4.92
N ARG A 55 -1.66 14.95 -4.85
CA ARG A 55 -0.43 14.50 -4.19
C ARG A 55 -0.70 14.10 -2.74
N ARG A 56 -1.39 14.96 -1.96
CA ARG A 56 -1.76 14.65 -0.56
C ARG A 56 -2.64 13.42 -0.43
N LEU A 57 -3.63 13.24 -1.33
CA LEU A 57 -4.50 12.07 -1.31
C LEU A 57 -3.74 10.78 -1.57
N ILE A 58 -2.82 10.79 -2.56
CA ILE A 58 -2.02 9.63 -2.92
C ILE A 58 -0.98 9.33 -1.83
N ASP A 59 -0.27 10.33 -1.30
CA ASP A 59 0.67 10.16 -0.19
C ASP A 59 0.00 9.53 1.05
N GLY A 60 -1.20 10.04 1.39
CA GLY A 60 -2.01 9.48 2.46
C GLY A 60 -2.44 8.04 2.18
N SER A 61 -2.71 7.70 0.91
CA SER A 61 -3.07 6.34 0.49
C SER A 61 -1.88 5.38 0.60
N ILE A 62 -0.70 5.80 0.13
CA ILE A 62 0.55 5.01 0.17
C ILE A 62 0.95 4.70 1.62
N THR A 63 0.68 5.60 2.55
CA THR A 63 1.00 5.39 3.98
C THR A 63 0.28 4.16 4.57
N TYR A 64 -0.92 3.81 4.10
CA TYR A 64 -1.65 2.63 4.59
C TYR A 64 -0.95 1.30 4.29
N PHE A 65 -0.04 1.25 3.31
CA PHE A 65 0.71 0.04 2.97
C PHE A 65 1.76 -0.34 4.01
N LYS A 66 2.18 0.60 4.88
CA LYS A 66 3.17 0.35 5.94
C LYS A 66 2.72 -0.79 6.86
N GLY A 67 1.47 -0.74 7.34
CA GLY A 67 0.93 -1.74 8.28
C GLY A 67 0.98 -3.17 7.73
N PRO A 68 0.37 -3.46 6.56
CA PRO A 68 0.46 -4.77 5.92
C PRO A 68 1.90 -5.24 5.63
N ALA A 69 2.79 -4.32 5.22
CA ALA A 69 4.19 -4.65 4.95
C ALA A 69 4.93 -5.10 6.23
N GLU A 70 4.77 -4.35 7.32
CA GLU A 70 5.34 -4.70 8.62
C GLU A 70 4.79 -6.01 9.18
N ALA A 71 3.47 -6.22 9.06
CA ALA A 71 2.83 -7.45 9.50
C ALA A 71 3.36 -8.68 8.73
N SER A 72 3.73 -8.52 7.47
CA SER A 72 4.31 -9.59 6.65
C SER A 72 5.72 -9.95 7.15
N VAL A 73 6.53 -8.96 7.52
CA VAL A 73 7.86 -9.19 8.15
C VAL A 73 7.70 -9.97 9.46
N ASP A 74 6.74 -9.57 10.30
CA ASP A 74 6.47 -10.26 11.57
C ASP A 74 6.02 -11.71 11.37
N ALA A 75 5.14 -11.96 10.40
CA ALA A 75 4.67 -13.29 10.07
C ALA A 75 5.80 -14.21 9.60
N VAL A 76 6.69 -13.72 8.73
CA VAL A 76 7.87 -14.47 8.26
C VAL A 76 8.83 -14.74 9.42
N HIS A 77 9.14 -13.73 10.24
CA HIS A 77 10.00 -13.91 11.41
C HIS A 77 9.45 -15.00 12.36
N PHE A 78 8.14 -15.02 12.61
CA PHE A 78 7.51 -16.07 13.42
C PHE A 78 7.68 -17.46 12.81
N VAL A 79 7.52 -17.60 11.49
CA VAL A 79 7.76 -18.87 10.79
C VAL A 79 9.20 -19.32 10.96
N LEU A 80 10.18 -18.41 10.81
CA LEU A 80 11.61 -18.71 10.94
C LEU A 80 11.98 -19.15 12.37
N LYS A 81 11.47 -18.47 13.41
CA LYS A 81 11.69 -18.90 14.81
C LYS A 81 11.15 -20.29 15.09
N GLU A 82 9.96 -20.59 14.58
CA GLU A 82 9.39 -21.93 14.69
C GLU A 82 10.21 -22.99 13.96
N LEU A 83 10.83 -22.66 12.83
CA LEU A 83 11.73 -23.57 12.11
C LEU A 83 13.00 -23.83 12.92
N VAL A 84 13.64 -22.80 13.47
CA VAL A 84 14.82 -22.96 14.34
C VAL A 84 14.49 -23.90 15.50
N ARG A 85 13.38 -23.65 16.21
CA ARG A 85 12.94 -24.49 17.33
C ARG A 85 12.76 -25.96 16.92
N LYS A 86 12.14 -26.21 15.76
CA LYS A 86 11.91 -27.57 15.25
C LYS A 86 13.21 -28.25 14.83
N SER A 87 14.07 -27.56 14.08
CA SER A 87 15.37 -28.11 13.64
C SER A 87 16.22 -28.53 14.83
N ILE A 88 16.25 -27.72 15.88
CA ILE A 88 16.98 -28.04 17.11
C ILE A 88 16.38 -29.28 17.81
N ALA A 89 15.04 -29.39 17.88
CA ALA A 89 14.37 -30.51 18.54
C ALA A 89 14.49 -31.83 17.76
N GLU A 90 14.50 -31.76 16.43
CA GLU A 90 14.60 -32.91 15.52
C GLU A 90 16.04 -33.45 15.39
N THR A 91 17.06 -32.66 15.76
CA THR A 91 18.46 -33.09 15.73
C THR A 91 18.79 -33.91 16.98
N GLU A 92 18.88 -35.23 16.83
CA GLU A 92 19.06 -36.14 17.97
C GLU A 92 20.44 -36.04 18.62
N GLU A 93 21.47 -35.75 17.83
CA GLU A 93 22.86 -35.61 18.29
C GLU A 93 23.01 -34.44 19.26
N LEU A 94 22.24 -33.36 19.04
CA LEU A 94 22.23 -32.16 19.88
C LEU A 94 21.67 -32.43 21.28
N LYS A 95 20.85 -33.48 21.48
CA LYS A 95 20.29 -33.85 22.79
C LYS A 95 21.38 -34.21 23.81
N ARG A 96 22.56 -34.63 23.34
CA ARG A 96 23.71 -34.97 24.19
C ARG A 96 24.42 -33.74 24.76
N PHE A 97 24.16 -32.55 24.20
CA PHE A 97 24.83 -31.31 24.55
C PHE A 97 23.81 -30.19 24.84
N PRO A 98 23.15 -30.19 26.02
CA PRO A 98 22.10 -29.21 26.34
C PRO A 98 22.58 -27.75 26.36
N SER A 99 23.83 -27.50 26.76
CA SER A 99 24.43 -26.15 26.72
C SER A 99 24.55 -25.65 25.29
N LEU A 100 25.12 -26.47 24.40
CA LEU A 100 25.24 -26.14 22.97
C LEU A 100 23.87 -25.92 22.32
N GLN A 101 22.87 -26.73 22.69
CA GLN A 101 21.51 -26.56 22.21
C GLN A 101 20.94 -25.17 22.58
N ASN A 102 21.16 -24.74 23.81
CA ASN A 102 20.72 -23.43 24.29
C ASN A 102 21.48 -22.28 23.62
N ASP A 103 22.79 -22.43 23.44
CA ASP A 103 23.63 -21.42 22.79
C ASP A 103 23.22 -21.22 21.33
N ILE A 104 22.96 -22.31 20.59
CA ILE A 104 22.46 -22.25 19.21
C ILE A 104 21.08 -21.58 19.16
N ALA A 105 20.16 -21.97 20.05
CA ALA A 105 18.82 -21.39 20.10
C ALA A 105 18.90 -19.88 20.38
N THR A 106 19.74 -19.47 21.31
CA THR A 106 19.93 -18.06 21.68
C THR A 106 20.51 -17.27 20.52
N ALA A 107 21.64 -17.72 19.95
CA ALA A 107 22.29 -17.06 18.83
C ALA A 107 21.38 -16.94 17.59
N ALA A 108 20.61 -18.00 17.28
CA ALA A 108 19.67 -17.97 16.15
C ALA A 108 18.51 -17.01 16.40
N ASN A 109 17.94 -16.97 17.61
CA ASN A 109 16.85 -16.05 17.94
C ASN A 109 17.32 -14.58 17.92
N GLU A 110 18.50 -14.30 18.45
CA GLU A 110 19.11 -12.96 18.39
C GLU A 110 19.37 -12.50 16.95
N ALA A 111 19.87 -13.39 16.10
CA ALA A 111 20.03 -13.09 14.67
C ALA A 111 18.70 -12.81 13.98
N LEU A 112 17.66 -13.62 14.25
CA LEU A 112 16.33 -13.43 13.67
C LEU A 112 15.65 -12.15 14.14
N GLU A 113 15.89 -11.71 15.37
CA GLU A 113 15.37 -10.42 15.87
C GLU A 113 16.04 -9.24 15.16
N ARG A 114 17.38 -9.27 15.03
CA ARG A 114 18.11 -8.24 14.29
C ARG A 114 17.62 -8.13 12.84
N PHE A 115 17.47 -9.26 12.15
CA PHE A 115 16.95 -9.27 10.78
C PHE A 115 15.51 -8.77 10.68
N ARG A 116 14.66 -9.04 11.69
CA ARG A 116 13.30 -8.51 11.74
C ARG A 116 13.30 -6.99 11.87
N GLU A 117 14.11 -6.43 12.75
CA GLU A 117 14.23 -4.99 12.94
C GLU A 117 14.73 -4.28 11.68
N GLU A 118 15.78 -4.82 11.04
CA GLU A 118 16.31 -4.29 9.79
C GLU A 118 15.29 -4.39 8.65
N SER A 119 14.65 -5.55 8.51
CA SER A 119 13.63 -5.76 7.48
C SER A 119 12.45 -4.81 7.64
N ARG A 120 12.01 -4.55 8.89
CA ARG A 120 10.95 -3.58 9.18
C ARG A 120 11.33 -2.18 8.71
N LYS A 121 12.54 -1.71 9.04
CA LYS A 121 13.04 -0.41 8.58
C LYS A 121 13.07 -0.34 7.06
N THR A 122 13.56 -1.39 6.40
CA THR A 122 13.64 -1.45 4.95
C THR A 122 12.26 -1.42 4.30
N VAL A 123 11.28 -2.21 4.75
CA VAL A 123 9.94 -2.21 4.12
C VAL A 123 9.21 -0.88 4.31
N VAL A 124 9.36 -0.23 5.48
CA VAL A 124 8.82 1.11 5.70
C VAL A 124 9.47 2.12 4.76
N ARG A 125 10.80 2.05 4.60
CA ARG A 125 11.56 2.89 3.67
C ARG A 125 11.09 2.71 2.23
N LEU A 126 10.85 1.47 1.79
CA LEU A 126 10.34 1.19 0.45
C LEU A 126 8.99 1.87 0.22
N VAL A 127 8.05 1.76 1.18
CA VAL A 127 6.74 2.43 1.08
C VAL A 127 6.89 3.97 1.03
N GLU A 128 7.80 4.54 1.81
CA GLU A 128 8.09 5.99 1.76
C GLU A 128 8.74 6.43 0.44
N MET A 129 9.56 5.58 -0.16
CA MET A 129 10.15 5.87 -1.46
C MET A 129 9.07 5.90 -2.55
N GLU A 130 8.04 5.05 -2.48
CA GLU A 130 6.94 5.07 -3.45
C GLU A 130 6.17 6.40 -3.47
N SER A 131 6.03 7.10 -2.33
CA SER A 131 5.38 8.41 -2.31
C SER A 131 6.21 9.51 -3.00
N SER A 132 7.53 9.33 -3.10
CA SER A 132 8.42 10.29 -3.77
C SER A 132 8.31 10.26 -5.30
N TYR A 133 7.69 9.22 -5.88
CA TYR A 133 7.52 9.07 -7.33
C TYR A 133 6.40 9.92 -7.95
N LEU A 134 5.67 10.72 -7.14
CA LEU A 134 4.64 11.67 -7.61
C LEU A 134 5.25 12.93 -8.24
N THR A 135 6.03 12.72 -9.30
CA THR A 135 6.72 13.75 -10.06
C THR A 135 5.78 14.50 -11.00
N VAL A 136 6.22 15.65 -11.51
CA VAL A 136 5.47 16.42 -12.53
C VAL A 136 5.21 15.57 -13.79
N ASP A 137 6.15 14.69 -14.15
CA ASP A 137 5.98 13.79 -15.31
C ASP A 137 4.90 12.73 -15.09
N PHE A 138 4.66 12.31 -13.85
CA PHE A 138 3.51 11.46 -13.51
C PHE A 138 2.19 12.18 -13.82
N PHE A 139 2.03 13.43 -13.37
CA PHE A 139 0.82 14.23 -13.63
C PHE A 139 0.64 14.57 -15.11
N ARG A 140 1.73 14.90 -15.83
CA ARG A 140 1.68 15.10 -17.29
C ARG A 140 1.19 13.85 -18.03
N LYS A 141 1.72 12.68 -17.68
CA LYS A 141 1.27 11.40 -18.26
C LYS A 141 -0.19 11.09 -17.88
N LEU A 142 -0.61 11.41 -16.66
CA LEU A 142 -1.99 11.26 -16.23
C LEU A 142 -2.95 12.12 -17.06
N HIS A 143 -2.59 13.38 -17.32
CA HIS A 143 -3.40 14.28 -18.16
C HIS A 143 -3.37 13.91 -19.65
N ALA A 144 -2.26 13.33 -20.14
CA ALA A 144 -2.13 12.87 -21.52
C ALA A 144 -2.74 11.48 -21.74
N ALA A 145 -3.03 10.72 -20.68
CA ALA A 145 -3.68 9.43 -20.79
C ALA A 145 -5.14 9.66 -21.25
N PRO A 146 -5.58 9.03 -22.35
CA PRO A 146 -6.99 9.13 -22.76
C PRO A 146 -7.84 8.60 -21.62
N GLU A 147 -8.86 9.36 -21.21
CA GLU A 147 -9.86 8.91 -20.23
C GLU A 147 -10.41 7.57 -20.72
N LYS A 148 -9.99 6.47 -20.07
CA LYS A 148 -10.70 5.20 -20.20
C LYS A 148 -12.06 5.44 -19.57
N LYS A 149 -13.04 5.74 -20.42
CA LYS A 149 -14.45 5.82 -20.03
C LYS A 149 -14.75 4.61 -19.14
N PRO A 150 -15.29 4.79 -17.92
CA PRO A 150 -15.81 3.65 -17.18
C PRO A 150 -16.81 2.96 -18.09
N GLU A 151 -16.67 1.63 -18.25
CA GLU A 151 -17.64 0.83 -19.00
C GLU A 151 -19.03 1.10 -18.42
N LYS A 152 -19.82 1.91 -19.13
CA LYS A 152 -21.22 2.15 -18.81
C LYS A 152 -21.94 0.83 -19.03
N ASN A 153 -22.17 0.09 -17.95
CA ASN A 153 -23.27 -0.86 -17.90
C ASN A 153 -24.54 -0.15 -18.39
N GLY A 154 -25.20 -0.78 -19.38
CA GLY A 154 -26.04 -0.12 -20.37
C GLY A 154 -27.24 0.66 -19.83
N HIS A 155 -27.39 1.86 -20.37
CA HIS A 155 -28.68 2.45 -20.75
C HIS A 155 -28.44 3.41 -21.94
N PRO A 156 -29.28 3.38 -23.00
CA PRO A 156 -29.06 4.20 -24.18
C PRO A 156 -29.32 5.69 -23.89
N PRO A 157 -28.55 6.62 -24.51
CA PRO A 157 -28.78 8.05 -24.34
C PRO A 157 -30.02 8.48 -25.14
N GLY A 158 -31.00 9.07 -24.44
CA GLY A 158 -32.07 9.84 -25.08
C GLY A 158 -31.51 11.09 -25.78
N PRO A 159 -32.24 11.65 -26.76
CA PRO A 159 -31.70 12.69 -27.64
C PRO A 159 -31.48 14.02 -26.90
N ASN A 160 -30.28 14.57 -27.08
CA ASN A 160 -29.93 15.95 -26.74
C ASN A 160 -30.84 16.93 -27.48
N ASN A 161 -31.54 17.79 -26.74
CA ASN A 161 -32.08 19.04 -27.26
C ASN A 161 -31.24 20.19 -26.69
N ASP A 162 -30.21 20.59 -27.44
CA ASP A 162 -29.58 21.89 -27.31
C ASP A 162 -30.47 22.92 -28.00
N HIS A 163 -31.19 23.74 -27.24
CA HIS A 163 -31.81 24.95 -27.77
C HIS A 163 -31.98 26.01 -26.69
N PHE A 164 -31.01 26.90 -26.54
CA PHE A 164 -31.30 28.30 -26.20
C PHE A 164 -30.31 29.20 -26.94
N HIS A 165 -30.85 29.86 -27.97
CA HIS A 165 -30.22 30.91 -28.73
C HIS A 165 -30.10 32.20 -27.91
N ASP A 166 -28.96 32.85 -28.13
CA ASP A 166 -28.50 34.19 -27.81
C ASP A 166 -29.51 35.32 -28.09
N THR A 167 -29.49 36.38 -27.27
CA THR A 167 -29.53 37.83 -27.63
C THR A 167 -30.17 38.72 -26.56
N SER A 168 -29.37 39.59 -25.93
CA SER A 168 -29.77 41.00 -25.72
C SER A 168 -28.54 41.85 -25.37
N LEU A 169 -27.97 42.48 -26.41
CA LEU A 169 -27.07 43.62 -26.30
C LEU A 169 -27.83 44.85 -25.78
N ALA A 170 -27.14 45.59 -24.91
CA ALA A 170 -27.56 46.84 -24.31
C ALA A 170 -27.85 47.94 -25.36
N ARG A 171 -28.85 48.77 -25.04
CA ARG A 171 -28.97 50.16 -25.50
C ARG A 171 -28.71 51.09 -24.34
#